data_AF-A0A947ZWG7-F1
#
_entry.id   AF-A0A947ZWG7-F1
#
_cell.length_a   1.000
_cell.length_b   1.000
_cell.length_c   1.000
_cell.angle_alpha   90.00
_cell.angle_beta   90.00
_cell.angle_gamma   90.00
#
_symmetry.space_group_name_H-M   'P 1'
#
loop_
_entity.id
_entity.type
_entity.pdbx_description
1 polymer ?
#
loop_
_entity_poly.entity_id
_entity_poly.type
_entity_poly.pdbx_seq_one_letter_code
_entity_poly.pdbx_strand_id
1 'polypeptide(L)'
;MRNKAKNPFVFMTSSSLVTITDRKAYNIKELLEGIKEVSGSSIYHHSHQVYREWQTFGRPPIHDFGYWVGEVIREKGLGERLAAVDPTQYDDIRSFRIRLAEIIEEHLASDPIINQAPLGSQFNFCESTSIILDTGTRAGNLDEFIQALGRITSRSLYYHLFEARIRLHRFDNDFSIWLRDQLEAPEIADAISKLDISVSSLEQLRAHLFIILGKYRGVPPRELVKKVVQLPAEMIELLMDTISYPVRSLNRFFDEKIKSEGLPDLRPKNNNSKGGKK
;
A
#
# COMPACT_ATOMS: atom_id res chain seq x y z
N MET A 1 -17.55 -8.37 -21.92
CA MET A 1 -16.68 -9.44 -22.46
C MET A 1 -15.77 -9.95 -21.35
N ARG A 2 -15.66 -11.26 -21.12
CA ARG A 2 -14.76 -11.86 -20.10
C ARG A 2 -13.40 -12.12 -20.76
N ASN A 3 -12.53 -11.11 -20.83
CA ASN A 3 -11.15 -11.33 -21.22
C ASN A 3 -10.48 -12.25 -20.18
N LYS A 4 -9.91 -13.35 -20.66
CA LYS A 4 -9.14 -14.29 -19.84
C LYS A 4 -7.67 -13.98 -20.05
N ALA A 5 -6.97 -13.74 -18.96
CA ALA A 5 -5.54 -13.49 -18.95
C ALA A 5 -4.77 -14.70 -19.47
N LYS A 6 -3.72 -14.45 -20.27
CA LYS A 6 -2.76 -15.49 -20.65
C LYS A 6 -2.00 -15.99 -19.42
N ASN A 7 -1.57 -15.06 -18.58
CA ASN A 7 -0.97 -15.34 -17.27
C ASN A 7 -1.90 -14.87 -16.15
N PRO A 8 -2.48 -15.78 -15.36
CA PRO A 8 -3.29 -15.42 -14.20
C PRO A 8 -2.51 -14.54 -13.21
N PHE A 9 -3.20 -13.61 -12.55
CA PHE A 9 -2.62 -12.89 -11.42
C PHE A 9 -2.36 -13.85 -10.28
N VAL A 10 -1.19 -13.69 -9.65
CA VAL A 10 -0.73 -14.49 -8.51
C VAL A 10 -0.70 -13.58 -7.30
N PHE A 11 -1.62 -13.79 -6.36
CA PHE A 11 -1.62 -13.02 -5.12
C PHE A 11 -0.55 -13.56 -4.18
N MET A 12 0.39 -12.70 -3.84
CA MET A 12 1.49 -12.95 -2.92
C MET A 12 1.27 -12.12 -1.65
N THR A 13 1.97 -12.49 -0.59
CA THR A 13 2.04 -11.70 0.65
C THR A 13 3.47 -11.67 1.14
N SER A 14 3.80 -10.70 1.99
CA SER A 14 5.06 -10.67 2.71
C SER A 14 4.88 -10.79 4.22
N SER A 15 5.88 -11.40 4.86
CA SER A 15 6.12 -11.26 6.29
C SER A 15 7.53 -10.70 6.48
N SER A 16 7.70 -9.78 7.42
CA SER A 16 9.01 -9.22 7.76
C SER A 16 9.61 -9.93 8.96
N LEU A 17 10.89 -10.29 8.87
CA LEU A 17 11.74 -10.59 10.01
C LEU A 17 12.57 -9.35 10.31
N VAL A 18 12.44 -8.82 11.52
CA VAL A 18 13.18 -7.64 11.96
C VAL A 18 14.44 -8.07 12.69
N THR A 19 15.57 -7.50 12.29
CA THR A 19 16.88 -7.68 12.94
C THR A 19 17.34 -6.33 13.48
N ILE A 20 17.64 -6.28 14.76
CA ILE A 20 18.24 -5.08 15.37
C ILE A 20 19.72 -5.06 14.96
N THR A 21 20.19 -3.95 14.42
CA THR A 21 21.61 -3.78 14.09
C THR A 21 22.38 -3.21 15.28
N ASP A 22 23.71 -3.30 15.24
CA ASP A 22 24.57 -2.69 16.25
C ASP A 22 24.73 -1.16 16.05
N ARG A 23 24.19 -0.60 14.95
CA ARG A 23 24.28 0.84 14.66
C ARG A 23 23.19 1.60 15.41
N LYS A 24 23.61 2.64 16.13
CA LYS A 24 22.74 3.56 16.86
C LYS A 24 23.16 4.99 16.57
N ALA A 25 22.21 5.91 16.65
CA ALA A 25 22.48 7.34 16.61
C ALA A 25 21.93 8.04 17.85
N TYR A 26 22.77 8.85 18.46
CA TYR A 26 22.44 9.68 19.63
C TYR A 26 22.15 11.12 19.24
N ASN A 27 22.52 11.55 18.03
CA ASN A 27 22.27 12.90 17.53
C ASN A 27 22.16 12.89 16.01
N ILE A 28 21.93 14.08 15.42
CA ILE A 28 21.68 14.20 13.99
C ILE A 28 22.91 13.90 13.11
N LYS A 29 24.15 14.11 13.61
CA LYS A 29 25.37 13.75 12.88
C LYS A 29 25.50 12.24 12.75
N GLU A 30 25.33 11.54 13.86
CA GLU A 30 25.37 10.07 13.86
C GLU A 30 24.20 9.46 13.08
N LEU A 31 23.03 10.11 13.07
CA LEU A 31 21.92 9.68 12.23
C LEU A 31 22.29 9.77 10.75
N LEU A 32 22.91 10.87 10.31
CA LEU A 32 23.40 11.03 8.95
C LEU A 32 24.43 9.97 8.57
N GLU A 33 25.40 9.71 9.44
CA GLU A 33 26.38 8.63 9.23
C GLU A 33 25.69 7.27 9.08
N GLY A 34 24.78 6.96 10.01
CA GLY A 34 24.00 5.73 9.97
C GLY A 34 23.20 5.60 8.66
N ILE A 35 22.46 6.63 8.24
CA ILE A 35 21.70 6.63 6.98
C ILE A 35 22.59 6.34 5.76
N LYS A 36 23.82 6.86 5.74
CA LYS A 36 24.78 6.60 4.65
C LYS A 36 25.30 5.17 4.65
N GLU A 37 25.50 4.58 5.81
CA GLU A 37 26.20 3.29 5.98
C GLU A 37 25.28 2.06 5.99
N VAL A 38 24.11 2.14 6.62
CA VAL A 38 23.22 0.97 6.81
C VAL A 38 22.71 0.40 5.49
N SER A 39 22.21 -0.84 5.51
CA SER A 39 21.65 -1.46 4.30
C SER A 39 20.37 -0.77 3.81
N GLY A 40 20.00 -1.01 2.56
CA GLY A 40 18.71 -0.55 2.00
C GLY A 40 17.52 -1.05 2.81
N SER A 41 17.63 -2.28 3.34
CA SER A 41 16.61 -2.90 4.18
C SER A 41 16.38 -2.15 5.49
N SER A 42 17.40 -1.49 6.04
CA SER A 42 17.23 -0.65 7.23
C SER A 42 16.46 0.63 6.92
N ILE A 43 16.84 1.30 5.82
CA ILE A 43 16.11 2.49 5.36
C ILE A 43 14.64 2.14 5.09
N TYR A 44 14.38 1.01 4.42
CA TYR A 44 13.02 0.55 4.14
C TYR A 44 12.24 0.24 5.41
N HIS A 45 12.85 -0.42 6.40
CA HIS A 45 12.20 -0.70 7.68
C HIS A 45 11.68 0.58 8.35
N HIS A 46 12.55 1.58 8.47
CA HIS A 46 12.25 2.85 9.13
C HIS A 46 11.39 3.82 8.33
N SER A 47 11.12 3.55 7.04
CA SER A 47 10.30 4.43 6.21
C SER A 47 9.02 3.84 5.64
N HIS A 48 8.97 2.55 5.34
CA HIS A 48 7.84 1.94 4.63
C HIS A 48 6.96 1.07 5.52
N GLN A 49 7.51 0.46 6.58
CA GLN A 49 6.71 -0.46 7.41
C GLN A 49 5.55 0.22 8.13
N VAL A 50 5.66 1.53 8.36
CA VAL A 50 4.58 2.31 8.93
C VAL A 50 3.27 2.18 8.13
N TYR A 51 3.33 2.08 6.78
CA TYR A 51 2.13 1.89 5.94
C TYR A 51 1.52 0.48 6.05
N ARG A 52 2.31 -0.50 6.50
CA ARG A 52 1.82 -1.88 6.73
C ARG A 52 0.96 -1.97 7.99
N GLU A 53 1.29 -1.17 8.99
CA GLU A 53 0.71 -1.25 10.34
C GLU A 53 -0.28 -0.12 10.63
N TRP A 54 -0.28 0.93 9.80
CA TRP A 54 -1.15 2.08 9.99
C TRP A 54 -2.63 1.69 9.90
N GLN A 55 -3.27 1.76 11.07
CA GLN A 55 -4.71 1.69 11.23
C GLN A 55 -5.21 3.11 11.49
N THR A 56 -6.21 3.53 10.72
CA THR A 56 -6.65 4.92 10.55
C THR A 56 -6.99 5.60 11.89
N PHE A 57 -6.03 6.31 12.48
CA PHE A 57 -6.24 7.26 13.58
C PHE A 57 -5.69 8.64 13.22
N GLY A 58 -6.43 9.34 12.35
CA GLY A 58 -6.45 10.80 12.26
C GLY A 58 -5.29 11.52 11.55
N ARG A 59 -4.14 10.89 11.32
CA ARG A 59 -3.02 11.50 10.55
C ARG A 59 -2.34 10.49 9.63
N PRO A 60 -1.86 10.92 8.44
CA PRO A 60 -0.97 10.12 7.62
C PRO A 60 0.23 9.63 8.44
N PRO A 61 0.74 8.43 8.15
CA PRO A 61 1.88 7.89 8.87
C PRO A 61 3.13 8.74 8.62
N ILE A 62 3.92 8.96 9.67
CA ILE A 62 5.23 9.62 9.58
C ILE A 62 6.29 8.55 9.74
N HIS A 63 7.30 8.54 8.87
CA HIS A 63 8.42 7.61 9.00
C HIS A 63 9.33 7.94 10.20
N ASP A 64 10.04 6.93 10.70
CA ASP A 64 10.79 6.99 11.96
C ASP A 64 11.84 8.11 11.96
N PHE A 65 12.47 8.40 10.81
CA PHE A 65 13.47 9.48 10.72
C PHE A 65 12.89 10.85 11.05
N GLY A 66 11.75 11.22 10.45
CA GLY A 66 11.10 12.51 10.71
C GLY A 66 10.56 12.58 12.13
N TYR A 67 9.94 11.49 12.59
CA TYR A 67 9.44 11.36 13.95
C TYR A 67 10.56 11.52 14.99
N TRP A 68 11.64 10.75 14.88
CA TRP A 68 12.72 10.78 15.86
C TRP A 68 13.42 12.14 15.92
N VAL A 69 13.67 12.77 14.78
CA VAL A 69 14.29 14.10 14.76
C VAL A 69 13.37 15.17 15.35
N GLY A 70 12.09 15.17 14.98
CA GLY A 70 11.13 16.16 15.47
C GLY A 70 10.76 15.99 16.94
N GLU A 71 10.50 14.75 17.37
CA GLU A 71 9.91 14.47 18.69
C GLU A 71 10.96 14.07 19.74
N VAL A 72 12.01 13.33 19.36
CA VAL A 72 13.04 12.84 20.30
C VAL A 72 14.22 13.80 20.38
N ILE A 73 14.78 14.21 19.25
CA ILE A 73 15.88 15.21 19.19
C ILE A 73 15.37 16.64 19.40
N ARG A 74 14.05 16.84 19.28
CA ARG A 74 13.35 18.14 19.45
C ARG A 74 13.73 19.20 18.42
N GLU A 75 14.18 18.77 17.25
CA GLU A 75 14.49 19.64 16.10
C GLU A 75 13.29 19.71 15.16
N LYS A 76 12.22 20.40 15.60
CA LYS A 76 10.92 20.40 14.91
C LYS A 76 11.01 20.72 13.43
N GLY A 77 11.74 21.78 13.06
CA GLY A 77 11.86 22.22 11.67
C GLY A 77 12.56 21.19 10.78
N LEU A 78 13.60 20.52 11.28
CA LEU A 78 14.25 19.43 10.55
C LEU A 78 13.37 18.18 10.50
N GLY A 79 12.71 17.84 11.60
CA GLY A 79 11.77 16.72 11.69
C GLY A 79 10.63 16.85 10.69
N GLU A 80 10.04 18.04 10.57
CA GLU A 80 8.99 18.35 9.57
C GLU A 80 9.51 18.22 8.14
N ARG A 81 10.69 18.78 7.84
CA ARG A 81 11.32 18.66 6.51
C ARG A 81 11.57 17.21 6.12
N LEU A 82 12.04 16.39 7.08
CA LEU A 82 12.24 14.97 6.87
C LEU A 82 10.90 14.25 6.68
N ALA A 83 9.93 14.46 7.58
CA ALA A 83 8.61 13.84 7.52
C ALA A 83 7.82 14.18 6.24
N ALA A 84 8.09 15.32 5.62
CA ALA A 84 7.50 15.72 4.34
C ALA A 84 8.05 14.92 3.14
N VAL A 85 9.16 14.18 3.30
CA VAL A 85 9.68 13.31 2.26
C VAL A 85 8.87 12.01 2.22
N ASP A 86 7.91 11.95 1.33
CA ASP A 86 7.09 10.76 1.13
C ASP A 86 7.91 9.63 0.47
N PRO A 87 8.20 8.52 1.18
CA PRO A 87 8.97 7.42 0.63
C PRO A 87 8.28 6.72 -0.56
N THR A 88 6.96 6.83 -0.69
CA THR A 88 6.20 6.18 -1.76
C THR A 88 6.33 6.87 -3.12
N GLN A 89 6.87 8.10 -3.16
CA GLN A 89 7.16 8.84 -4.39
C GLN A 89 8.47 8.41 -5.07
N TYR A 90 9.24 7.51 -4.46
CA TYR A 90 10.52 7.06 -4.98
C TYR A 90 10.40 5.67 -5.62
N ASP A 91 11.09 5.47 -6.74
CA ASP A 91 11.14 4.19 -7.45
C ASP A 91 12.09 3.19 -6.79
N ASP A 92 13.01 3.69 -5.96
CA ASP A 92 14.00 2.87 -5.28
C ASP A 92 14.42 3.48 -3.92
N ILE A 93 14.88 2.61 -3.03
CA ILE A 93 15.24 2.99 -1.66
C ILE A 93 16.52 3.83 -1.57
N ARG A 94 17.40 3.76 -2.59
CA ARG A 94 18.66 4.50 -2.61
C ARG A 94 18.39 5.97 -2.90
N SER A 95 17.52 6.29 -3.84
CA SER A 95 17.10 7.66 -4.15
C SER A 95 16.45 8.33 -2.94
N PHE A 96 15.57 7.61 -2.22
CA PHE A 96 14.99 8.10 -0.97
C PHE A 96 16.06 8.34 0.12
N ARG A 97 16.99 7.40 0.31
CA ARG A 97 18.11 7.55 1.26
C ARG A 97 18.94 8.80 0.96
N ILE A 98 19.29 9.02 -0.30
CA ILE A 98 20.07 10.18 -0.74
C ILE A 98 19.35 11.46 -0.33
N ARG A 99 18.04 11.55 -0.60
CA ARG A 99 17.26 12.74 -0.24
C ARG A 99 17.25 13.01 1.27
N LEU A 100 17.09 11.98 2.10
CA LEU A 100 17.16 12.13 3.55
C LEU A 100 18.53 12.65 3.99
N ALA A 101 19.61 12.09 3.45
CA ALA A 101 20.97 12.51 3.76
C ALA A 101 21.22 13.98 3.37
N GLU A 102 20.81 14.39 2.17
CA GLU A 102 20.93 15.77 1.68
C GLU A 102 20.24 16.77 2.62
N ILE A 103 19.00 16.47 3.05
CA ILE A 103 18.25 17.37 3.96
C ILE A 103 18.99 17.58 5.28
N ILE A 104 19.60 16.52 5.82
CA ILE A 104 20.37 16.58 7.06
C ILE A 104 21.71 17.30 6.84
N GLU A 105 22.39 17.04 5.73
CA GLU A 105 23.64 17.74 5.34
C GLU A 105 23.42 19.24 5.20
N GLU A 106 22.37 19.65 4.47
CA GLU A 106 21.95 21.04 4.33
C GLU A 106 21.71 21.71 5.69
N HIS A 107 21.08 20.99 6.63
CA HIS A 107 20.86 21.48 7.98
C HIS A 107 22.15 21.60 8.80
N LEU A 108 23.06 20.62 8.69
CA LEU A 108 24.34 20.66 9.38
C LEU A 108 25.28 21.75 8.82
N ALA A 109 25.14 22.10 7.54
CA ALA A 109 25.92 23.16 6.90
C ALA A 109 25.65 24.56 7.51
N SER A 110 24.52 24.77 8.19
CA SER A 110 24.24 26.01 8.92
C SER A 110 24.87 26.07 10.32
N ASP A 111 25.71 25.09 10.68
CA ASP A 111 26.35 24.93 11.99
C ASP A 111 25.37 25.07 13.18
N PRO A 112 24.31 24.25 13.24
CA PRO A 112 23.31 24.32 14.30
C PRO A 112 23.88 23.80 15.62
N ILE A 113 23.24 24.21 16.72
CA ILE A 113 23.46 23.54 18.02
C ILE A 113 22.95 22.10 17.91
N ILE A 114 23.77 21.13 18.32
CA ILE A 114 23.46 19.71 18.17
C ILE A 114 22.88 19.16 19.47
N ASN A 115 21.59 18.90 19.46
CA ASN A 115 20.91 18.20 20.56
C ASN A 115 21.30 16.72 20.60
N GLN A 116 21.29 16.17 21.80
CA GLN A 116 21.49 14.75 22.05
C GLN A 116 20.16 14.09 22.42
N ALA A 117 19.97 12.86 21.98
CA ALA A 117 18.85 12.02 22.37
C ALA A 117 18.91 11.76 23.88
N PRO A 118 17.76 11.76 24.57
CA PRO A 118 17.67 11.28 25.94
C PRO A 118 18.20 9.85 26.07
N LEU A 119 18.73 9.52 27.25
CA LEU A 119 19.22 8.18 27.54
C LEU A 119 18.12 7.13 27.30
N GLY A 120 18.42 6.11 26.49
CA GLY A 120 17.47 5.06 26.13
C GLY A 120 16.57 5.39 24.94
N SER A 121 16.64 6.62 24.40
CA SER A 121 15.87 7.06 23.23
C SER A 121 16.72 7.24 21.98
N GLN A 122 17.91 6.65 21.93
CA GLN A 122 18.72 6.63 20.72
C GLN A 122 17.99 5.97 19.54
N PHE A 123 18.26 6.43 18.33
CA PHE A 123 17.74 5.79 17.12
C PHE A 123 18.45 4.45 16.96
N ASN A 124 17.71 3.33 17.04
CA ASN A 124 18.27 2.00 16.81
C ASN A 124 17.97 1.63 15.37
N PHE A 125 19.02 1.48 14.56
CA PHE A 125 18.83 1.02 13.19
C PHE A 125 18.44 -0.45 13.23
N CYS A 126 17.30 -0.77 12.62
CA CYS A 126 16.78 -2.11 12.45
C CYS A 126 16.69 -2.40 10.97
N GLU A 127 16.85 -3.66 10.60
CA GLU A 127 16.73 -4.15 9.23
C GLU A 127 15.53 -5.09 9.12
N SER A 128 14.91 -5.10 7.95
CA SER A 128 13.81 -6.01 7.66
C SER A 128 14.10 -6.88 6.46
N THR A 129 14.07 -8.19 6.68
CA THR A 129 14.11 -9.19 5.62
C THR A 129 12.70 -9.67 5.32
N SER A 130 12.24 -9.47 4.09
CA SER A 130 10.92 -9.91 3.66
C SER A 130 10.94 -11.36 3.18
N ILE A 131 10.08 -12.19 3.76
CA ILE A 131 9.77 -13.53 3.30
C ILE A 131 8.51 -13.45 2.45
N ILE A 132 8.64 -13.80 1.17
CA ILE A 132 7.54 -13.70 0.20
C ILE A 132 6.85 -15.06 0.10
N LEU A 133 5.55 -15.06 0.30
CA LEU A 133 4.72 -16.26 0.37
C LEU A 133 3.64 -16.18 -0.69
N ASP A 134 3.48 -17.29 -1.40
CA ASP A 134 2.36 -17.51 -2.29
C ASP A 134 1.09 -17.80 -1.46
N THR A 135 0.01 -17.05 -1.70
CA THR A 135 -1.25 -17.24 -0.97
C THR A 135 -2.09 -18.39 -1.53
N GLY A 136 -1.69 -18.99 -2.66
CA GLY A 136 -2.49 -19.94 -3.44
C GLY A 136 -3.66 -19.29 -4.19
N THR A 137 -3.93 -18.00 -3.98
CA THR A 137 -5.03 -17.29 -4.63
C THR A 137 -4.61 -16.82 -6.02
N ARG A 138 -5.49 -17.03 -7.01
CA ARG A 138 -5.26 -16.69 -8.41
C ARG A 138 -6.46 -15.98 -9.02
N ALA A 139 -6.21 -15.16 -10.03
CA ALA A 139 -7.25 -14.59 -10.87
C ALA A 139 -6.88 -14.65 -12.35
N GLY A 140 -7.65 -15.41 -13.14
CA GLY A 140 -7.48 -15.50 -14.58
C GLY A 140 -8.30 -14.47 -15.36
N ASN A 141 -9.13 -13.67 -14.70
CA ASN A 141 -9.93 -12.61 -15.31
C ASN A 141 -10.34 -11.56 -14.27
N LEU A 142 -10.98 -10.49 -14.73
CA LEU A 142 -11.38 -9.37 -13.87
C LEU A 142 -12.44 -9.76 -12.81
N ASP A 143 -13.34 -10.72 -13.08
CA ASP A 143 -14.32 -11.18 -12.07
C ASP A 143 -13.60 -11.89 -10.91
N GLU A 144 -12.69 -12.81 -11.25
CA GLU A 144 -11.88 -13.54 -10.26
C GLU A 144 -10.95 -12.60 -9.50
N PHE A 145 -10.41 -11.57 -10.14
CA PHE A 145 -9.56 -10.56 -9.49
C PHE A 145 -10.34 -9.78 -8.44
N ILE A 146 -11.55 -9.30 -8.78
CA ILE A 146 -12.43 -8.59 -7.84
C ILE A 146 -12.81 -9.49 -6.64
N GLN A 147 -13.10 -10.77 -6.89
CA GLN A 147 -13.40 -11.73 -5.82
C GLN A 147 -12.20 -11.98 -4.91
N ALA A 148 -11.01 -12.18 -5.50
CA ALA A 148 -9.79 -12.37 -4.75
C ALA A 148 -9.43 -11.13 -3.92
N LEU A 149 -9.58 -9.93 -4.48
CA LEU A 149 -9.29 -8.66 -3.81
C LEU A 149 -10.07 -8.49 -2.49
N GLY A 150 -11.30 -9.00 -2.41
CA GLY A 150 -12.08 -8.98 -1.18
C GLY A 150 -11.67 -10.03 -0.15
N ARG A 151 -10.90 -11.06 -0.52
CA ARG A 151 -10.52 -12.15 0.39
C ARG A 151 -9.07 -12.05 0.84
N ILE A 152 -8.21 -11.43 0.05
CA ILE A 152 -6.79 -11.27 0.41
C ILE A 152 -6.63 -10.39 1.64
N THR A 153 -5.58 -10.67 2.40
CA THR A 153 -5.22 -9.91 3.59
C THR A 153 -4.69 -8.52 3.23
N SER A 154 -4.72 -7.59 4.19
CA SER A 154 -4.06 -6.29 4.05
C SER A 154 -2.56 -6.43 3.73
N ARG A 155 -1.88 -7.46 4.26
CA ARG A 155 -0.48 -7.74 3.95
C ARG A 155 -0.23 -8.09 2.47
N SER A 156 -1.18 -8.77 1.82
CA SER A 156 -1.11 -9.02 0.38
C SER A 156 -1.31 -7.73 -0.42
N LEU A 157 -2.24 -6.86 0.00
CA LEU A 157 -2.39 -5.52 -0.59
C LEU A 157 -1.10 -4.70 -0.46
N TYR A 158 -0.53 -4.64 0.74
CA TYR A 158 0.72 -3.94 1.01
C TYR A 158 1.83 -4.45 0.09
N TYR A 159 1.97 -5.76 -0.03
CA TYR A 159 2.97 -6.36 -0.90
C TYR A 159 2.82 -5.87 -2.36
N HIS A 160 1.61 -5.93 -2.92
CA HIS A 160 1.39 -5.64 -4.34
C HIS A 160 1.35 -4.14 -4.67
N LEU A 161 0.93 -3.29 -3.72
CA LEU A 161 0.85 -1.84 -3.91
C LEU A 161 2.14 -1.09 -3.55
N PHE A 162 2.90 -1.59 -2.55
CA PHE A 162 4.08 -0.90 -2.03
C PHE A 162 5.36 -1.71 -2.25
N GLU A 163 5.46 -2.87 -1.60
CA GLU A 163 6.75 -3.54 -1.43
C GLU A 163 7.31 -4.09 -2.74
N ALA A 164 6.49 -4.72 -3.56
CA ALA A 164 6.91 -5.31 -4.83
C ALA A 164 7.45 -4.26 -5.79
N ARG A 165 6.85 -3.05 -5.80
CA ARG A 165 7.29 -1.95 -6.65
C ARG A 165 8.73 -1.57 -6.34
N ILE A 166 9.04 -1.29 -5.07
CA ILE A 166 10.36 -0.84 -4.64
C ILE A 166 11.39 -1.96 -4.70
N ARG A 167 11.04 -3.15 -4.20
CA ARG A 167 11.97 -4.29 -4.14
C ARG A 167 12.35 -4.81 -5.53
N LEU A 168 11.43 -4.73 -6.48
CA LEU A 168 11.63 -5.25 -7.84
C LEU A 168 11.87 -4.13 -8.87
N HIS A 169 12.04 -2.88 -8.42
CA HIS A 169 12.22 -1.69 -9.26
C HIS A 169 11.20 -1.60 -10.40
N ARG A 170 9.92 -1.84 -10.07
CA ARG A 170 8.83 -1.74 -11.04
C ARG A 170 8.42 -0.29 -11.17
N PHE A 171 8.03 0.08 -12.39
CA PHE A 171 7.52 1.41 -12.69
C PHE A 171 6.15 1.70 -12.04
N ASP A 172 5.42 0.66 -11.62
CA ASP A 172 4.06 0.75 -11.11
C ASP A 172 3.75 -0.46 -10.19
N ASN A 173 2.58 -0.45 -9.58
CA ASN A 173 2.07 -1.51 -8.72
C ASN A 173 1.66 -2.76 -9.53
N ASP A 174 1.70 -3.92 -8.87
CA ASP A 174 1.45 -5.21 -9.50
C ASP A 174 0.06 -5.31 -10.13
N PHE A 175 -0.94 -4.67 -9.54
CA PHE A 175 -2.32 -4.71 -10.03
C PHE A 175 -2.46 -3.94 -11.33
N SER A 176 -1.96 -2.70 -11.39
CA SER A 176 -1.98 -1.89 -12.60
C SER A 176 -1.24 -2.57 -13.75
N ILE A 177 -0.04 -3.12 -13.48
CA ILE A 177 0.75 -3.84 -14.48
C ILE A 177 -0.04 -5.01 -15.05
N TRP A 178 -0.61 -5.85 -14.19
CA TRP A 178 -1.36 -7.02 -14.66
C TRP A 178 -2.64 -6.66 -15.43
N LEU A 179 -3.40 -5.67 -14.94
CA LEU A 179 -4.63 -5.23 -15.61
C LEU A 179 -4.34 -4.67 -17.01
N ARG A 180 -3.25 -3.92 -17.15
CA ARG A 180 -2.80 -3.39 -18.43
C ARG A 180 -2.35 -4.52 -19.36
N ASP A 181 -1.44 -5.37 -18.89
CA ASP A 181 -0.72 -6.29 -19.76
C ASP A 181 -1.47 -7.58 -20.05
N GLN A 182 -2.28 -8.06 -19.10
CA GLN A 182 -2.96 -9.35 -19.21
C GLN A 182 -4.44 -9.25 -19.55
N LEU A 183 -5.09 -8.13 -19.20
CA LEU A 183 -6.50 -7.91 -19.50
C LEU A 183 -6.77 -6.79 -20.50
N GLU A 184 -5.73 -6.12 -21.00
CA GLU A 184 -5.83 -5.01 -21.95
C GLU A 184 -6.74 -3.89 -21.44
N ALA A 185 -6.66 -3.60 -20.13
CA ALA A 185 -7.52 -2.64 -19.43
C ALA A 185 -6.73 -1.42 -18.92
N PRO A 186 -6.12 -0.60 -19.82
CA PRO A 186 -5.27 0.53 -19.42
C PRO A 186 -6.04 1.59 -18.62
N GLU A 187 -7.33 1.79 -18.89
CA GLU A 187 -8.17 2.75 -18.16
C GLU A 187 -8.28 2.44 -16.66
N ILE A 188 -8.41 1.16 -16.31
CA ILE A 188 -8.47 0.70 -14.91
C ILE A 188 -7.08 0.82 -14.29
N ALA A 189 -6.05 0.38 -15.02
CA ALA A 189 -4.66 0.44 -14.57
C ALA A 189 -4.26 1.90 -14.27
N ASP A 190 -4.51 2.84 -15.18
CA ASP A 190 -4.21 4.26 -14.98
C ASP A 190 -4.93 4.85 -13.77
N ALA A 191 -6.18 4.44 -13.53
CA ALA A 191 -6.94 4.90 -12.37
C ALA A 191 -6.36 4.38 -11.05
N ILE A 192 -5.91 3.12 -11.01
CA ILE A 192 -5.27 2.53 -9.82
C ILE A 192 -3.89 3.15 -9.58
N SER A 193 -3.12 3.39 -10.65
CA SER A 193 -1.77 3.97 -10.57
C SER A 193 -1.77 5.40 -10.00
N LYS A 194 -2.88 6.12 -10.15
CA LYS A 194 -3.07 7.49 -9.64
C LYS A 194 -3.52 7.53 -8.18
N LEU A 195 -3.72 6.39 -7.52
CA LEU A 195 -4.06 6.37 -6.11
C LEU A 195 -2.89 6.90 -5.30
N ASP A 196 -3.17 7.87 -4.44
CA ASP A 196 -2.21 8.31 -3.43
C ASP A 196 -2.18 7.27 -2.30
N ILE A 197 -1.18 6.40 -2.38
CA ILE A 197 -0.96 5.32 -1.42
C ILE A 197 -0.36 5.81 -0.09
N SER A 198 0.10 7.06 -0.01
CA SER A 198 0.75 7.61 1.19
C SER A 198 -0.25 8.08 2.26
N VAL A 199 -1.50 8.37 1.86
CA VAL A 199 -2.52 8.98 2.73
C VAL A 199 -3.70 8.06 3.05
N SER A 200 -3.66 6.81 2.59
CA SER A 200 -4.76 5.84 2.76
C SER A 200 -4.28 4.57 3.46
N SER A 201 -5.04 4.09 4.45
CA SER A 201 -4.76 2.78 5.05
C SER A 201 -5.00 1.69 4.00
N LEU A 202 -4.45 0.49 4.22
CA LEU A 202 -4.60 -0.62 3.27
C LEU A 202 -6.07 -0.97 3.00
N GLU A 203 -6.92 -0.82 4.01
CA GLU A 203 -8.36 -1.05 3.91
C GLU A 203 -9.06 0.06 3.11
N GLN A 204 -8.65 1.32 3.29
CA GLN A 204 -9.10 2.45 2.46
C GLN A 204 -8.64 2.31 1.00
N LEU A 205 -7.42 1.81 0.77
CA LEU A 205 -6.94 1.48 -0.57
C LEU A 205 -7.77 0.34 -1.19
N ARG A 206 -8.09 -0.72 -0.43
CA ARG A 206 -9.02 -1.76 -0.90
C ARG A 206 -10.35 -1.15 -1.31
N ALA A 207 -10.86 -0.22 -0.52
CA ALA A 207 -12.10 0.49 -0.82
C ALA A 207 -12.02 1.28 -2.14
N HIS A 208 -10.96 2.06 -2.34
CA HIS A 208 -10.72 2.79 -3.59
C HIS A 208 -10.61 1.86 -4.80
N LEU A 209 -9.92 0.72 -4.67
CA LEU A 209 -9.85 -0.28 -5.72
C LEU A 209 -11.23 -0.80 -6.10
N PHE A 210 -12.10 -1.10 -5.13
CA PHE A 210 -13.48 -1.53 -5.41
C PHE A 210 -14.31 -0.46 -6.13
N ILE A 211 -14.12 0.82 -5.82
CA ILE A 211 -14.81 1.92 -6.51
C ILE A 211 -14.38 1.98 -7.97
N ILE A 212 -13.07 1.93 -8.23
CA ILE A 212 -12.51 1.96 -9.59
C ILE A 212 -13.03 0.77 -10.41
N LEU A 213 -12.94 -0.43 -9.85
CA LEU A 213 -13.37 -1.67 -10.49
C LEU A 213 -14.88 -1.71 -10.70
N GLY A 214 -15.67 -1.23 -9.73
CA GLY A 214 -17.12 -1.11 -9.81
C GLY A 214 -17.55 -0.14 -10.90
N LYS A 215 -16.89 1.02 -11.01
CA LYS A 215 -17.14 2.02 -12.08
C LYS A 215 -16.92 1.42 -13.45
N TYR A 216 -15.83 0.69 -13.63
CA TYR A 216 -15.55 0.02 -14.89
C TYR A 216 -16.61 -1.04 -15.24
N ARG A 217 -17.19 -1.70 -14.23
CA ARG A 217 -18.24 -2.71 -14.42
C ARG A 217 -19.65 -2.14 -14.51
N GLY A 218 -19.86 -0.85 -14.27
CA GLY A 218 -21.20 -0.29 -14.09
C GLY A 218 -21.94 -0.89 -12.89
N VAL A 219 -21.21 -1.31 -11.85
CA VAL A 219 -21.76 -1.91 -10.63
C VAL A 219 -21.45 -1.01 -9.45
N PRO A 220 -22.45 -0.58 -8.67
CA PRO A 220 -22.19 0.26 -7.50
C PRO A 220 -21.37 -0.52 -6.45
N PRO A 221 -20.47 0.14 -5.69
CA PRO A 221 -19.57 -0.50 -4.73
C PRO A 221 -20.29 -1.43 -3.75
N ARG A 222 -21.48 -1.03 -3.28
CA ARG A 222 -22.31 -1.85 -2.40
C ARG A 222 -22.70 -3.19 -3.01
N GLU A 223 -23.12 -3.19 -4.26
CA GLU A 223 -23.50 -4.42 -4.97
C GLU A 223 -22.26 -5.23 -5.35
N LEU A 224 -21.13 -4.58 -5.64
CA LEU A 224 -19.86 -5.25 -5.85
C LEU A 224 -19.42 -6.00 -4.58
N VAL A 225 -19.44 -5.32 -3.44
CA VAL A 225 -19.08 -5.86 -2.12
C VAL A 225 -20.04 -6.98 -1.69
N LYS A 226 -21.34 -6.77 -1.86
CA LYS A 226 -22.35 -7.82 -1.62
C LYS A 226 -22.14 -9.03 -2.52
N LYS A 227 -21.71 -8.86 -3.77
CA LYS A 227 -21.43 -9.98 -4.69
C LYS A 227 -20.13 -10.73 -4.34
N VAL A 228 -19.17 -10.05 -3.71
CA VAL A 228 -17.91 -10.66 -3.28
C VAL A 228 -18.09 -11.54 -2.02
N VAL A 229 -19.14 -11.28 -1.21
CA VAL A 229 -19.61 -11.98 0.02
C VAL A 229 -18.47 -12.44 0.95
N GLN A 230 -18.54 -11.99 2.22
CA GLN A 230 -17.63 -12.20 3.37
C GLN A 230 -16.63 -11.08 3.66
N LEU A 231 -16.91 -9.83 3.28
CA LEU A 231 -16.22 -8.71 3.93
C LEU A 231 -16.81 -8.50 5.35
N PRO A 232 -15.98 -8.33 6.39
CA PRO A 232 -16.44 -7.95 7.72
C PRO A 232 -17.29 -6.67 7.65
N ALA A 233 -18.30 -6.54 8.51
CA ALA A 233 -19.24 -5.41 8.49
C ALA A 233 -18.50 -4.06 8.63
N GLU A 234 -17.41 -4.06 9.40
CA GLU A 234 -16.52 -2.92 9.62
C GLU A 234 -15.85 -2.46 8.33
N MET A 235 -15.52 -3.40 7.42
CA MET A 235 -14.96 -3.06 6.11
C MET A 235 -16.02 -2.44 5.20
N ILE A 236 -17.28 -2.87 5.30
CA ILE A 236 -18.41 -2.25 4.59
C ILE A 236 -18.62 -0.82 5.08
N GLU A 237 -18.59 -0.59 6.40
CA GLU A 237 -18.70 0.76 6.96
C GLU A 237 -17.52 1.65 6.56
N LEU A 238 -16.27 1.15 6.65
CA LEU A 238 -15.10 1.88 6.19
C LEU A 238 -15.15 2.19 4.69
N LEU A 239 -15.63 1.25 3.87
CA LEU A 239 -15.91 1.47 2.45
C LEU A 239 -16.92 2.60 2.23
N MET A 240 -17.89 2.78 3.13
CA MET A 240 -18.87 3.87 3.03
C MET A 240 -18.32 5.19 3.56
N ASP A 241 -17.44 5.17 4.56
CA ASP A 241 -16.89 6.37 5.23
C ASP A 241 -15.67 6.96 4.52
N THR A 242 -14.82 6.12 3.92
CA THR A 242 -13.60 6.53 3.18
C THR A 242 -13.95 7.41 1.99
N ILE A 243 -15.16 7.22 1.46
CA ILE A 243 -15.66 8.00 0.37
C ILE A 243 -16.43 9.16 1.00
N SER A 244 -15.86 10.36 1.04
CA SER A 244 -16.55 11.59 1.51
C SER A 244 -17.80 11.98 0.69
N TYR A 245 -18.37 11.05 -0.10
CA TYR A 245 -19.68 11.18 -0.69
C TYR A 245 -20.71 10.49 0.20
N PRO A 246 -21.82 11.17 0.55
CA PRO A 246 -22.96 10.49 1.13
C PRO A 246 -23.29 9.25 0.27
N VAL A 247 -23.52 8.10 0.89
CA VAL A 247 -23.94 6.84 0.26
C VAL A 247 -24.86 7.01 -0.95
N ARG A 248 -25.82 7.93 -0.84
CA ARG A 248 -26.80 8.26 -1.88
C ARG A 248 -26.16 8.92 -3.10
N SER A 249 -25.19 9.80 -2.91
CA SER A 249 -24.42 10.46 -3.97
C SER A 249 -23.52 9.47 -4.70
N LEU A 250 -22.94 8.50 -3.97
CA LEU A 250 -22.24 7.37 -4.57
C LEU A 250 -23.14 6.52 -5.45
N ASN A 251 -24.28 6.05 -4.92
CA ASN A 251 -25.21 5.25 -5.71
C ASN A 251 -25.70 6.03 -6.95
N ARG A 252 -26.06 7.32 -6.79
CA ARG A 252 -26.45 8.19 -7.91
C ARG A 252 -25.33 8.34 -8.96
N PHE A 253 -24.07 8.46 -8.53
CA PHE A 253 -22.90 8.52 -9.43
C PHE A 253 -22.76 7.27 -10.30
N PHE A 254 -23.17 6.10 -9.79
CA PHE A 254 -23.23 4.86 -10.58
C PHE A 254 -24.54 4.73 -11.38
N ASP A 255 -25.66 5.23 -10.87
CA ASP A 255 -26.99 5.10 -11.48
C ASP A 255 -27.17 5.96 -12.74
N GLU A 256 -26.37 7.00 -12.96
CA GLU A 256 -26.44 7.85 -14.17
C GLU A 256 -26.07 7.13 -15.48
N LYS A 257 -25.44 5.95 -15.41
CA LYS A 257 -25.04 5.15 -16.58
C LYS A 257 -25.66 3.75 -16.67
N ILE A 258 -26.45 3.31 -15.69
CA ILE A 258 -27.06 1.98 -15.70
C ILE A 258 -28.37 2.03 -16.49
N LYS A 259 -28.26 2.09 -17.82
CA LYS A 259 -29.31 1.61 -18.70
C LYS A 259 -28.70 0.66 -19.74
N SER A 260 -29.23 -0.56 -19.70
CA SER A 260 -29.42 -1.49 -20.83
C SER A 260 -28.58 -2.77 -20.96
N GLU A 261 -27.85 -3.26 -19.97
CA GLU A 261 -27.42 -4.67 -19.97
C GLU A 261 -27.48 -5.27 -18.56
N GLY A 262 -28.25 -6.36 -18.41
CA GLY A 262 -28.44 -7.04 -17.13
C GLY A 262 -27.11 -7.47 -16.51
N LEU A 263 -26.98 -7.31 -15.20
CA LEU A 263 -25.75 -7.62 -14.48
C LEU A 263 -25.35 -9.10 -14.66
N PRO A 264 -24.09 -9.43 -14.98
CA PRO A 264 -23.63 -10.81 -15.03
C PRO A 264 -23.69 -11.47 -13.64
N ASP A 265 -24.03 -12.76 -13.62
CA ASP A 265 -23.98 -13.60 -12.42
C ASP A 265 -22.51 -13.85 -12.04
N LEU A 266 -22.15 -13.35 -10.85
CA LEU A 266 -20.80 -13.43 -10.29
C LEU A 266 -20.70 -14.47 -9.17
N ARG A 267 -21.76 -15.24 -8.90
CA ARG A 267 -21.71 -16.33 -7.91
C ARG A 267 -20.68 -17.38 -8.36
N PRO A 268 -19.92 -17.98 -7.43
CA PRO A 268 -18.99 -19.04 -7.77
C PRO A 268 -19.73 -20.18 -8.47
N LYS A 269 -19.30 -20.53 -9.69
CA LYS A 269 -19.78 -21.75 -10.34
C LYS A 269 -19.23 -22.93 -9.56
N ASN A 270 -20.12 -23.61 -8.84
CA ASN A 270 -19.77 -24.79 -8.08
C ASN A 270 -19.38 -25.90 -9.08
N ASN A 271 -18.08 -26.09 -9.31
CA ASN A 271 -17.56 -27.20 -10.11
C ASN A 271 -17.57 -28.48 -9.27
N ASN A 272 -18.77 -28.94 -8.90
CA ASN A 272 -18.98 -30.31 -8.43
C ASN A 272 -19.97 -30.99 -9.37
N SER A 273 -19.44 -31.50 -10.48
CA SER A 273 -20.11 -32.53 -11.27
C SER A 273 -19.07 -33.53 -11.75
N LYS A 274 -18.96 -34.66 -11.04
CA LYS A 274 -19.25 -36.00 -11.56
C LYS A 274 -18.73 -37.07 -10.59
N GLY A 275 -19.69 -37.87 -10.12
CA GLY A 275 -19.50 -39.12 -9.41
C GLY A 275 -20.86 -39.81 -9.33
N GLY A 276 -21.45 -40.05 -10.51
CA GLY A 276 -22.75 -40.71 -10.64
C GLY A 276 -22.67 -42.17 -10.21
N LYS A 277 -23.71 -42.60 -9.50
CA LYS A 277 -24.03 -44.01 -9.25
C LYS A 277 -24.14 -44.79 -10.57
N LYS A 278 -23.41 -45.88 -10.67
CA LYS A 278 -23.93 -47.22 -10.94
C LYS A 278 -23.08 -48.22 -10.19
#